data_AF-A0A0V7ZPE2-F1
#
_entry.id   AF-A0A0V7ZPE2-F1
#
_cell.length_a   1.000
_cell.length_b   1.000
_cell.length_c   1.000
_cell.angle_alpha   90.00
_cell.angle_beta   90.00
_cell.angle_gamma   90.00
#
_symmetry.space_group_name_H-M   'P 1'
#
loop_
_entity.id
_entity.type
_entity.pdbx_description
1 polymer ?
#
loop_
_entity_poly.entity_id
_entity_poly.type
_entity_poly.pdbx_seq_one_letter_code
_entity_poly.pdbx_strand_id
1 'polypeptide(L)'
;MTVSLITSTKQTRLLVQKPFQDKQQNNSAYCSIQWRQGQLLVKEPGHLKQPLLTPLENQEYLVKCLKHSPVNLVRIDPVLGEAKLKLWADACEQARKSMFLYVSPRGREKKSSSLVWQRLRRVTEWLTALSLLILLAPVMLGIMAFIRFNSEQSLFEREWHIGKRGRLFRIFKFRISKINYSNTNTESIKRQGNFNKLLHKYGLENLPQLFNVIRGEMSLFGLPSVTLEEAVRLTPQEEYKLDRLPGVISSWNLESKSSLLQLDSQIS
;
A
#
# COMPACT_ATOMS: atom_id res chain seq x y z
N MET A 1 -12.88 48.71 36.72
CA MET A 1 -14.10 47.93 37.06
C MET A 1 -14.30 46.91 35.94
N THR A 2 -14.44 45.60 36.17
CA THR A 2 -14.27 44.82 37.42
C THR A 2 -13.91 43.37 37.05
N VAL A 3 -13.30 42.62 37.96
CA VAL A 3 -12.81 41.24 37.72
C VAL A 3 -13.81 40.19 38.19
N SER A 4 -13.98 39.09 37.44
CA SER A 4 -14.30 37.79 38.04
C SER A 4 -13.93 36.59 37.13
N LEU A 5 -13.08 35.72 37.65
CA LEU A 5 -12.91 34.33 37.21
C LEU A 5 -13.91 33.46 37.98
N ILE A 6 -14.55 32.49 37.34
CA ILE A 6 -15.14 31.34 38.05
C ILE A 6 -14.79 30.04 37.33
N THR A 7 -13.97 29.23 37.98
CA THR A 7 -13.77 27.81 37.64
C THR A 7 -14.93 26.98 38.21
N SER A 8 -15.49 26.05 37.43
CA SER A 8 -16.31 24.98 38.02
C SER A 8 -16.20 23.67 37.25
N THR A 9 -15.58 22.68 37.89
CA THR A 9 -15.64 21.28 37.48
C THR A 9 -16.97 20.66 37.91
N LYS A 10 -17.72 20.07 36.99
CA LYS A 10 -18.77 19.09 37.33
C LYS A 10 -18.81 17.94 36.33
N GLN A 11 -18.47 16.75 36.81
CA GLN A 11 -18.88 15.51 36.16
C GLN A 11 -20.39 15.37 36.34
N THR A 12 -21.14 15.24 35.25
CA THR A 12 -22.55 14.88 35.31
C THR A 12 -22.76 13.59 34.53
N ARG A 13 -22.84 12.46 35.25
CA ARG A 13 -23.39 11.23 34.68
C ARG A 13 -24.89 11.46 34.47
N LEU A 14 -25.35 11.38 33.22
CA LEU A 14 -26.76 11.13 32.93
C LEU A 14 -26.86 9.77 32.25
N LEU A 15 -27.44 8.81 32.96
CA LEU A 15 -27.90 7.55 32.39
C LEU A 15 -29.26 7.82 31.74
N VAL A 16 -29.34 7.65 30.43
CA VAL A 16 -30.61 7.60 29.69
C VAL A 16 -30.65 6.24 28.99
N GLN A 17 -31.72 5.49 29.21
CA GLN A 17 -31.88 4.14 28.69
C GLN A 17 -32.26 4.16 27.20
N LYS A 18 -31.89 3.10 26.47
CA LYS A 18 -32.37 2.84 25.10
C LYS A 18 -33.85 2.45 25.10
N PRO A 19 -34.54 2.70 23.99
CA PRO A 19 -35.40 1.69 23.37
C PRO A 19 -34.96 1.29 21.95
N PHE A 20 -35.66 0.31 21.38
CA PHE A 20 -35.60 -0.20 19.99
C PHE A 20 -36.72 0.45 19.15
N GLN A 21 -36.74 0.47 17.81
CA GLN A 21 -35.84 -0.03 16.73
C GLN A 21 -35.81 1.11 15.66
N ASP A 22 -35.64 1.03 14.32
CA ASP A 22 -35.29 -0.01 13.34
C ASP A 22 -34.39 0.59 12.22
N LYS A 23 -34.46 0.01 11.03
CA LYS A 23 -33.66 0.17 9.80
C LYS A 23 -33.55 1.56 9.14
N GLN A 24 -32.48 1.60 8.33
CA GLN A 24 -32.33 2.21 7.00
C GLN A 24 -31.81 3.66 6.84
N GLN A 25 -31.20 3.86 5.65
CA GLN A 25 -30.62 5.06 5.03
C GLN A 25 -29.30 5.68 5.59
N ASN A 26 -28.45 6.06 4.64
CA ASN A 26 -27.44 7.15 4.67
C ASN A 26 -26.28 7.08 5.70
N ASN A 27 -25.40 6.10 5.54
CA ASN A 27 -24.08 6.07 6.20
C ASN A 27 -23.10 7.10 5.57
N SER A 28 -23.31 8.38 5.85
CA SER A 28 -22.45 9.48 5.39
C SER A 28 -21.09 9.46 6.12
N ALA A 29 -20.05 9.01 5.43
CA ALA A 29 -18.80 8.54 6.06
C ALA A 29 -17.78 9.66 6.35
N TYR A 30 -18.14 10.58 7.25
CA TYR A 30 -17.26 11.65 7.75
C TYR A 30 -15.91 11.13 8.23
N CYS A 31 -14.84 11.89 7.98
CA CYS A 31 -13.48 11.58 8.43
C CYS A 31 -12.92 12.82 9.15
N SER A 32 -12.39 12.66 10.37
CA SER A 32 -11.83 13.80 11.10
C SER A 32 -10.40 14.09 10.68
N ILE A 33 -10.14 15.33 10.28
CA ILE A 33 -8.82 15.79 9.85
C ILE A 33 -8.19 16.61 10.97
N GLN A 34 -6.94 16.30 11.33
CA GLN A 34 -6.17 17.00 12.36
C GLN A 34 -4.78 17.37 11.83
N TRP A 35 -4.46 18.67 11.81
CA TRP A 35 -3.11 19.15 11.51
C TRP A 35 -2.28 19.25 12.78
N ARG A 36 -1.06 18.67 12.79
CA ARG A 36 -0.13 18.77 13.93
C ARG A 36 1.30 18.64 13.45
N GLN A 37 2.16 19.60 13.81
CA GLN A 37 3.62 19.54 13.55
C GLN A 37 3.97 19.20 12.07
N GLY A 38 3.29 19.86 11.12
CA GLY A 38 3.50 19.66 9.67
C GLY A 38 2.94 18.35 9.10
N GLN A 39 2.25 17.55 9.90
CA GLN A 39 1.59 16.29 9.51
C GLN A 39 0.08 16.49 9.42
N LEU A 40 -0.55 15.82 8.44
CA LEU A 40 -2.00 15.68 8.38
C LEU A 40 -2.39 14.29 8.86
N LEU A 41 -3.20 14.21 9.91
CA LEU A 41 -3.78 12.98 10.45
C LEU A 41 -5.23 12.90 9.98
N VAL A 42 -5.59 11.80 9.31
CA VAL A 42 -6.96 11.47 8.92
C VAL A 42 -7.44 10.30 9.76
N LYS A 43 -8.55 10.49 10.47
CA LYS A 43 -9.12 9.55 11.45
C LYS A 43 -10.63 9.38 11.24
N GLU A 44 -11.22 8.45 11.98
CA GLU A 44 -12.67 8.35 12.16
C GLU A 44 -13.30 9.60 12.81
N PRO A 45 -14.63 9.80 12.71
CA PRO A 45 -15.33 10.95 13.28
C PRO A 45 -15.64 10.74 14.78
N GLY A 46 -14.64 11.01 15.64
CA GLY A 46 -14.90 11.16 17.08
C GLY A 46 -15.83 12.35 17.39
N HIS A 47 -16.36 12.43 18.61
CA HIS A 47 -17.39 13.39 19.09
C HIS A 47 -17.04 14.90 19.03
N LEU A 48 -16.08 15.34 18.22
CA LEU A 48 -15.81 16.75 17.94
C LEU A 48 -16.71 17.24 16.80
N LYS A 49 -17.52 18.29 17.06
CA LYS A 49 -18.28 19.01 16.02
C LYS A 49 -17.32 19.74 15.06
N GLN A 50 -16.84 19.05 14.04
CA GLN A 50 -16.08 19.65 12.94
C GLN A 50 -17.04 20.22 11.87
N PRO A 51 -16.63 21.26 11.11
CA PRO A 51 -17.43 21.78 10.00
C PRO A 51 -17.59 20.72 8.90
N LEU A 52 -18.75 20.76 8.22
CA LEU A 52 -19.14 19.76 7.23
C LEU A 52 -18.25 19.83 5.97
N LEU A 53 -17.25 18.94 5.88
CA LEU A 53 -16.31 18.87 4.75
C LEU A 53 -16.62 17.69 3.83
N THR A 54 -17.71 17.80 3.06
CA THR A 54 -18.06 16.89 1.97
C THR A 54 -17.52 17.35 0.61
N PRO A 55 -16.21 17.18 0.34
CA PRO A 55 -15.76 16.91 -1.03
C PRO A 55 -14.63 15.86 -1.16
N LEU A 56 -14.22 15.19 -0.06
CA LEU A 56 -13.02 14.34 -0.03
C LEU A 56 -13.12 12.98 -0.78
N GLU A 57 -14.25 12.70 -1.43
CA GLU A 57 -14.42 11.55 -2.33
C GLU A 57 -13.96 11.84 -3.76
N ASN A 58 -13.81 13.13 -4.15
CA ASN A 58 -13.25 13.49 -5.45
C ASN A 58 -11.72 13.53 -5.38
N GLN A 59 -11.06 12.58 -6.04
CA GLN A 59 -9.61 12.47 -6.13
C GLN A 59 -8.93 13.72 -6.71
N GLU A 60 -9.52 14.39 -7.72
CA GLU A 60 -8.93 15.60 -8.31
C GLU A 60 -8.95 16.77 -7.33
N TYR A 61 -10.05 16.93 -6.59
CA TYR A 61 -10.17 17.93 -5.54
C TYR A 61 -9.16 17.66 -4.42
N LEU A 62 -9.02 16.39 -4.00
CA LEU A 62 -8.02 15.99 -3.01
C LEU A 62 -6.59 16.27 -3.50
N VAL A 63 -6.26 15.95 -4.76
CA VAL A 63 -4.96 16.27 -5.38
C VAL A 63 -4.72 17.79 -5.40
N LYS A 64 -5.74 18.60 -5.70
CA LYS A 64 -5.65 20.07 -5.69
C LYS A 64 -5.38 20.59 -4.28
N CYS A 65 -6.13 20.15 -3.27
CA CYS A 65 -5.91 20.51 -1.87
C CYS A 65 -4.55 20.05 -1.36
N LEU A 66 -4.12 18.84 -1.72
CA LEU A 66 -2.80 18.33 -1.36
C LEU A 66 -1.69 19.18 -2.00
N LYS A 67 -1.74 19.50 -3.30
CA LYS A 67 -0.71 20.30 -4.00
C LYS A 67 -0.50 21.70 -3.39
N HIS A 68 -1.55 22.34 -2.86
CA HIS A 68 -1.44 23.67 -2.23
C HIS A 68 -1.17 23.63 -0.72
N SER A 69 -1.26 22.47 -0.08
CA SER A 69 -1.01 22.32 1.36
C SER A 69 0.50 22.27 1.68
N PRO A 70 0.99 22.86 2.79
CA PRO A 70 2.39 22.73 3.22
C PRO A 70 2.74 21.38 3.85
N VAL A 71 1.79 20.43 3.95
CA VAL A 71 2.03 19.11 4.55
C VAL A 71 2.86 18.20 3.63
N ASN A 72 4.02 17.73 4.08
CA ASN A 72 4.85 16.79 3.32
C ASN A 72 4.53 15.30 3.61
N LEU A 73 3.77 15.03 4.68
CA LEU A 73 3.48 13.69 5.17
C LEU A 73 2.02 13.56 5.64
N VAL A 74 1.28 12.65 5.00
CA VAL A 74 -0.11 12.29 5.36
C VAL A 74 -0.12 10.96 6.12
N ARG A 75 -0.89 10.89 7.21
CA ARG A 75 -1.15 9.66 7.98
C ARG A 75 -2.63 9.33 7.97
N ILE A 76 -2.95 8.08 7.63
CA ILE A 76 -4.33 7.60 7.45
C ILE A 76 -4.54 6.31 8.22
N ASP A 77 -5.66 6.23 8.91
CA ASP A 77 -6.07 5.08 9.70
C ASP A 77 -6.50 3.88 8.82
N PRO A 78 -6.02 2.64 9.05
CA PRO A 78 -6.43 1.45 8.28
C PRO A 78 -7.94 1.19 8.32
N VAL A 79 -8.65 1.61 9.38
CA VAL A 79 -10.10 1.38 9.54
C VAL A 79 -10.93 2.05 8.43
N LEU A 80 -10.37 3.06 7.74
CA LEU A 80 -11.01 3.73 6.60
C LEU A 80 -11.18 2.83 5.35
N GLY A 81 -10.55 1.66 5.32
CA GLY A 81 -10.74 0.65 4.27
C GLY A 81 -9.95 0.87 2.99
N GLU A 82 -9.80 -0.20 2.21
CA GLU A 82 -8.86 -0.29 1.08
C GLU A 82 -9.11 0.78 0.01
N ALA A 83 -10.36 0.99 -0.39
CA ALA A 83 -10.74 1.96 -1.41
C ALA A 83 -10.35 3.40 -1.03
N LYS A 84 -10.54 3.79 0.24
CA LYS A 84 -10.11 5.12 0.73
C LYS A 84 -8.59 5.20 0.82
N LEU A 85 -7.91 4.15 1.32
CA LEU A 85 -6.44 4.11 1.36
C LEU A 85 -5.83 4.27 -0.04
N LYS A 86 -6.38 3.58 -1.04
CA LYS A 86 -5.98 3.64 -2.46
C LYS A 86 -6.17 5.03 -3.06
N LEU A 87 -7.38 5.60 -2.93
CA LEU A 87 -7.71 6.95 -3.41
C LEU A 87 -6.77 8.01 -2.84
N TRP A 88 -6.49 7.95 -1.52
CA TRP A 88 -5.55 8.86 -0.88
C TRP A 88 -4.09 8.61 -1.28
N ALA A 89 -3.69 7.36 -1.51
CA ALA A 89 -2.34 7.01 -1.95
C ALA A 89 -2.08 7.53 -3.38
N ASP A 90 -3.02 7.31 -4.29
CA ASP A 90 -2.99 7.85 -5.65
C ASP A 90 -2.98 9.39 -5.64
N ALA A 91 -3.77 10.03 -4.77
CA ALA A 91 -3.77 11.48 -4.63
C ALA A 91 -2.47 12.04 -4.03
N CYS A 92 -1.86 11.34 -3.07
CA CYS A 92 -0.56 11.69 -2.51
C CYS A 92 0.56 11.51 -3.55
N GLU A 93 0.55 10.44 -4.33
CA GLU A 93 1.51 10.19 -5.41
C GLU A 93 1.46 11.34 -6.45
N GLN A 94 0.27 11.72 -6.91
CA GLN A 94 0.09 12.84 -7.84
C GLN A 94 0.43 14.21 -7.24
N ALA A 95 0.35 14.38 -5.92
CA ALA A 95 0.80 15.56 -5.20
C ALA A 95 2.30 15.53 -4.81
N ARG A 96 3.02 14.45 -5.13
CA ARG A 96 4.41 14.16 -4.71
C ARG A 96 4.61 14.14 -3.19
N LYS A 97 3.62 13.63 -2.45
CA LYS A 97 3.59 13.60 -0.98
C LYS A 97 3.75 12.19 -0.44
N SER A 98 4.37 12.09 0.73
CA SER A 98 4.57 10.80 1.39
C SER A 98 3.32 10.41 2.18
N MET A 99 2.76 9.24 1.88
CA MET A 99 1.65 8.66 2.64
C MET A 99 2.15 7.52 3.54
N PHE A 100 1.63 7.50 4.77
CA PHE A 100 1.88 6.47 5.75
C PHE A 100 0.55 5.96 6.31
N LEU A 101 0.43 4.65 6.45
CA LEU A 101 -0.56 4.04 7.33
C LEU A 101 -0.29 4.47 8.77
N TYR A 102 -1.33 4.69 9.55
CA TYR A 102 -1.23 4.75 11.00
C TYR A 102 -0.94 3.34 11.53
N VAL A 103 0.10 3.22 12.34
CA VAL A 103 0.56 1.96 12.97
C VAL A 103 0.78 2.29 14.45
N SER A 104 0.35 1.41 15.35
CA SER A 104 0.45 1.64 16.78
C SER A 104 1.91 1.85 17.21
N PRO A 105 2.20 2.78 18.14
CA PRO A 105 3.57 2.99 18.63
C PRO A 105 4.06 1.89 19.60
N ARG A 106 3.28 0.83 19.80
CA ARG A 106 3.47 -0.19 20.86
C ARG A 106 4.53 -1.22 20.45
N GLY A 107 5.29 -1.74 21.42
CA GLY A 107 6.07 -2.97 21.26
C GLY A 107 7.30 -2.96 20.34
N ARG A 108 7.71 -1.81 19.77
CA ARG A 108 8.88 -1.73 18.85
C ARG A 108 10.12 -2.42 19.42
N GLU A 109 10.61 -3.46 18.75
CA GLU A 109 11.85 -4.13 19.12
C GLU A 109 13.04 -3.16 19.06
N LYS A 110 13.70 -2.93 20.19
CA LYS A 110 15.03 -2.29 20.21
C LYS A 110 16.07 -3.27 19.65
N LYS A 111 16.18 -3.36 18.33
CA LYS A 111 17.20 -4.18 17.67
C LYS A 111 18.61 -3.71 18.04
N SER A 112 19.27 -4.48 18.90
CA SER A 112 20.69 -4.36 19.23
C SER A 112 21.55 -4.97 18.10
N SER A 113 21.51 -4.35 16.91
CA SER A 113 22.52 -4.59 15.87
C SER A 113 23.12 -3.26 15.44
N SER A 114 24.45 -3.23 15.32
CA SER A 114 25.18 -1.97 15.15
C SER A 114 24.73 -1.21 13.89
N LEU A 115 24.69 0.12 13.97
CA LEU A 115 24.33 0.98 12.84
C LEU A 115 25.26 0.75 11.63
N VAL A 116 26.51 0.38 11.89
CA VAL A 116 27.50 -0.02 10.87
C VAL A 116 27.06 -1.29 10.15
N TRP A 117 26.70 -2.36 10.88
CA TRP A 117 26.24 -3.62 10.28
C TRP A 117 24.94 -3.43 9.49
N GLN A 118 23.99 -2.64 10.01
CA GLN A 118 22.76 -2.31 9.28
C GLN A 118 23.04 -1.53 7.98
N ARG A 119 24.00 -0.59 7.99
CA ARG A 119 24.42 0.13 6.77
C ARG A 119 25.11 -0.79 5.77
N LEU A 120 26.10 -1.58 6.21
CA LEU A 120 26.83 -2.51 5.35
C LEU A 120 25.89 -3.49 4.65
N ARG A 121 24.97 -4.12 5.41
CA ARG A 121 23.95 -5.01 4.86
C ARG A 121 23.06 -4.32 3.81
N ARG A 122 22.71 -3.03 3.99
CA ARG A 122 21.90 -2.29 3.01
C ARG A 122 22.70 -1.93 1.75
N VAL A 123 24.00 -1.69 1.85
CA VAL A 123 24.88 -1.49 0.69
C VAL A 123 25.06 -2.80 -0.08
N THR A 124 25.30 -3.93 0.58
CA THR A 124 25.43 -5.22 -0.11
C THR A 124 24.12 -5.67 -0.75
N GLU A 125 22.96 -5.51 -0.09
CA GLU A 125 21.64 -5.75 -0.71
C GLU A 125 21.42 -4.91 -1.98
N TRP A 126 21.85 -3.64 -1.97
CA TRP A 126 21.70 -2.71 -3.09
C TRP A 126 22.64 -3.07 -4.26
N LEU A 127 23.91 -3.38 -3.97
CA LEU A 127 24.88 -3.82 -4.97
C LEU A 127 24.47 -5.16 -5.63
N THR A 128 24.01 -6.12 -4.83
CA THR A 128 23.50 -7.40 -5.34
C THR A 128 22.25 -7.20 -6.20
N ALA A 129 21.32 -6.33 -5.79
CA ALA A 129 20.14 -6.00 -6.59
C ALA A 129 20.51 -5.31 -7.91
N LEU A 130 21.53 -4.43 -7.91
CA LEU A 130 22.01 -3.76 -9.13
C LEU A 130 22.68 -4.75 -10.09
N SER A 131 23.52 -5.66 -9.56
CA SER A 131 24.15 -6.72 -10.35
C SER A 131 23.11 -7.65 -11.00
N LEU A 132 22.10 -8.09 -10.23
CA LEU A 132 20.96 -8.85 -10.74
C LEU A 132 20.17 -8.07 -11.81
N LEU A 133 19.93 -6.78 -11.61
CA LEU A 133 19.21 -5.93 -12.56
C LEU A 133 19.95 -5.81 -13.90
N ILE A 134 21.28 -5.68 -13.87
CA ILE A 134 22.13 -5.63 -15.08
C ILE A 134 22.17 -7.00 -15.77
N LEU A 135 22.40 -8.08 -15.01
CA LEU A 135 22.46 -9.45 -15.53
C LEU A 135 21.15 -9.90 -16.18
N LEU A 136 20.01 -9.51 -15.60
CA LEU A 136 18.67 -9.86 -16.08
C LEU A 136 18.08 -8.82 -17.06
N ALA A 137 18.78 -7.72 -17.34
CA ALA A 137 18.37 -6.70 -18.30
C ALA A 137 17.95 -7.26 -19.68
N PRO A 138 18.71 -8.16 -20.35
CA PRO A 138 18.29 -8.72 -21.64
C PRO A 138 17.00 -9.56 -21.54
N VAL A 139 16.80 -10.29 -20.43
CA VAL A 139 15.59 -11.08 -20.19
C VAL A 139 14.39 -10.16 -19.97
N MET A 140 14.55 -9.10 -19.16
CA MET A 140 13.53 -8.08 -18.94
C MET A 140 13.15 -7.34 -20.24
N LEU A 141 14.13 -7.01 -21.09
CA LEU A 141 13.86 -6.40 -22.40
C LEU A 141 13.10 -7.34 -23.34
N GLY A 142 13.42 -8.64 -23.35
CA GLY A 142 12.66 -9.65 -24.11
C GLY A 142 11.22 -9.76 -23.64
N ILE A 143 10.98 -9.75 -22.31
CA ILE A 143 9.63 -9.74 -21.73
C ILE A 143 8.88 -8.46 -22.09
N MET A 144 9.52 -7.29 -21.97
CA MET A 144 8.93 -6.00 -22.35
C MET A 144 8.54 -5.94 -23.83
N ALA A 145 9.40 -6.45 -24.73
CA ALA A 145 9.12 -6.55 -26.15
C ALA A 145 7.91 -7.47 -26.41
N PHE A 146 7.88 -8.67 -25.81
CA PHE A 146 6.74 -9.58 -25.97
C PHE A 146 5.43 -8.95 -25.50
N ILE A 147 5.40 -8.33 -24.31
CA ILE A 147 4.21 -7.64 -23.81
C ILE A 147 3.80 -6.52 -24.77
N ARG A 148 4.75 -5.74 -25.31
CA ARG A 148 4.45 -4.63 -26.21
C ARG A 148 3.89 -5.07 -27.57
N PHE A 149 4.35 -6.20 -28.11
CA PHE A 149 3.84 -6.73 -29.39
C PHE A 149 2.48 -7.44 -29.25
N ASN A 150 2.13 -7.92 -28.06
CA ASN A 150 0.85 -8.61 -27.81
C ASN A 150 -0.19 -7.71 -27.11
N SER A 151 0.18 -6.49 -26.66
CA SER A 151 -0.72 -5.59 -25.96
C SER A 151 -0.30 -4.12 -26.02
N GLU A 152 -1.26 -3.23 -26.26
CA GLU A 152 -1.07 -1.77 -26.21
C GLU A 152 -0.93 -1.22 -24.79
N GLN A 153 -1.21 -2.04 -23.77
CA GLN A 153 -1.32 -1.67 -22.36
C GLN A 153 0.06 -1.34 -21.73
N SER A 154 0.03 -0.72 -20.53
CA SER A 154 1.25 -0.42 -19.75
C SER A 154 2.09 -1.68 -19.51
N LEU A 155 3.39 -1.64 -19.82
CA LEU A 155 4.32 -2.76 -19.61
C LEU A 155 4.43 -3.18 -18.13
N PHE A 156 4.19 -2.24 -17.22
CA PHE A 156 4.25 -2.46 -15.77
C PHE A 156 2.88 -2.32 -15.13
N GLU A 157 2.56 -3.27 -14.25
CA GLU A 157 1.55 -3.17 -13.21
C GLU A 157 2.17 -2.47 -11.98
N ARG A 158 1.36 -1.74 -11.21
CA ARG A 158 1.81 -0.94 -10.06
C ARG A 158 0.85 -1.05 -8.88
N GLU A 159 1.12 -1.97 -7.99
CA GLU A 159 0.28 -2.29 -6.84
C GLU A 159 0.71 -1.50 -5.60
N TRP A 160 -0.24 -1.07 -4.75
CA TRP A 160 0.07 -0.36 -3.51
C TRP A 160 0.36 -1.35 -2.37
N HIS A 161 1.55 -1.27 -1.80
CA HIS A 161 1.95 -2.06 -0.62
C HIS A 161 2.46 -1.17 0.51
N ILE A 162 2.45 -1.73 1.72
CA ILE A 162 2.88 -1.06 2.94
C ILE A 162 4.27 -1.57 3.30
N GLY A 163 5.23 -0.65 3.32
CA GLY A 163 6.61 -0.87 3.71
C GLY A 163 6.90 -0.39 5.13
N LYS A 164 8.21 -0.20 5.40
CA LYS A 164 8.71 0.07 6.74
C LYS A 164 8.03 1.30 7.39
N ARG A 165 7.61 1.12 8.66
CA ARG A 165 6.88 2.08 9.50
C ARG A 165 5.57 2.57 8.89
N GLY A 166 4.89 1.71 8.13
CA GLY A 166 3.62 2.04 7.48
C GLY A 166 3.76 2.86 6.20
N ARG A 167 4.96 3.11 5.67
CA ARG A 167 5.13 3.91 4.44
C ARG A 167 4.52 3.19 3.24
N LEU A 168 3.59 3.82 2.53
CA LEU A 168 3.07 3.26 1.27
C LEU A 168 4.09 3.46 0.13
N PHE A 169 4.14 2.47 -0.77
CA PHE A 169 4.94 2.50 -1.99
C PHE A 169 4.30 1.62 -3.09
N ARG A 170 4.68 1.85 -4.36
CA ARG A 170 4.25 1.04 -5.50
C ARG A 170 5.22 -0.12 -5.72
N ILE A 171 4.74 -1.36 -5.68
CA ILE A 171 5.50 -2.51 -6.20
C ILE A 171 5.40 -2.54 -7.72
N PHE A 172 6.53 -2.76 -8.40
CA PHE A 172 6.55 -2.95 -9.86
C PHE A 172 6.50 -4.43 -10.21
N LYS A 173 5.52 -4.82 -11.02
CA LYS A 173 5.43 -6.13 -11.69
C LYS A 173 5.32 -5.90 -13.20
N PHE A 174 5.72 -6.86 -14.03
CA PHE A 174 5.33 -6.85 -15.44
C PHE A 174 3.83 -7.12 -15.55
N ARG A 175 3.14 -6.35 -16.39
CA ARG A 175 1.71 -6.54 -16.60
C ARG A 175 1.48 -7.77 -17.47
N ILE A 176 0.89 -8.80 -16.89
CA ILE A 176 0.51 -10.01 -17.62
C ILE A 176 -0.79 -9.74 -18.37
N SER A 177 -0.72 -9.68 -19.70
CA SER A 177 -1.88 -9.44 -20.55
C SER A 177 -2.89 -10.58 -20.42
N LYS A 178 -4.13 -10.25 -20.02
CA LYS A 178 -5.26 -11.19 -20.06
C LYS A 178 -5.43 -11.75 -21.48
N ILE A 179 -5.67 -13.06 -21.58
CA ILE A 179 -5.88 -13.74 -22.86
C ILE A 179 -7.12 -13.16 -23.53
N ASN A 180 -6.98 -12.61 -24.74
CA ASN A 180 -8.11 -12.05 -25.45
C ASN A 180 -8.83 -13.11 -26.30
N TYR A 181 -9.85 -13.74 -25.72
CA TYR A 181 -10.64 -14.78 -26.40
C TYR A 181 -11.53 -14.27 -27.56
N SER A 182 -11.63 -12.95 -27.81
CA SER A 182 -12.27 -12.44 -29.03
C SER A 182 -11.38 -12.49 -30.28
N ASN A 183 -10.09 -12.81 -30.13
CA ASN A 183 -9.18 -13.03 -31.24
C ASN A 183 -9.41 -14.42 -31.85
N THR A 184 -9.74 -14.49 -33.14
CA THR A 184 -9.98 -15.76 -33.85
C THR A 184 -8.72 -16.59 -34.09
N ASN A 185 -7.52 -16.02 -33.92
CA ASN A 185 -6.26 -16.74 -34.08
C ASN A 185 -5.91 -17.55 -32.81
N THR A 186 -6.35 -18.81 -32.81
CA THR A 186 -6.08 -19.84 -31.79
C THR A 186 -4.59 -20.02 -31.46
N GLU A 187 -3.67 -19.85 -32.43
CA GLU A 187 -2.23 -19.97 -32.15
C GLU A 187 -1.71 -18.80 -31.31
N SER A 188 -2.16 -17.58 -31.60
CA SER A 188 -1.78 -16.40 -30.83
C SER A 188 -2.27 -16.49 -29.37
N ILE A 189 -3.50 -16.99 -29.17
CA ILE A 189 -4.06 -17.31 -27.85
C ILE A 189 -3.19 -18.35 -27.12
N LYS A 190 -2.85 -19.46 -27.77
CA LYS A 190 -1.97 -20.49 -27.17
C LYS A 190 -0.57 -19.95 -26.84
N ARG A 191 0.00 -19.11 -27.71
CA ARG A 191 1.31 -18.48 -27.51
C ARG A 191 1.31 -17.54 -26.31
N GLN A 192 0.29 -16.67 -26.20
CA GLN A 192 0.12 -15.76 -25.05
C GLN A 192 -0.11 -16.55 -23.75
N GLY A 193 -0.99 -17.57 -23.76
CA GLY A 193 -1.24 -18.41 -22.60
C GLY A 193 0.00 -19.16 -22.10
N ASN A 194 0.79 -19.73 -23.03
CA ASN A 194 2.06 -20.38 -22.69
C ASN A 194 3.10 -19.39 -22.13
N PHE A 195 3.21 -18.18 -22.71
CA PHE A 195 4.09 -17.13 -22.18
C PHE A 195 3.70 -16.70 -20.76
N ASN A 196 2.41 -16.42 -20.53
CA ASN A 196 1.89 -16.07 -19.20
C ASN A 196 2.18 -17.19 -18.18
N LYS A 197 1.97 -18.46 -18.56
CA LYS A 197 2.28 -19.63 -17.71
C LYS A 197 3.77 -19.77 -17.42
N LEU A 198 4.65 -19.44 -18.38
CA LEU A 198 6.09 -19.43 -18.17
C LEU A 198 6.53 -18.30 -17.23
N LEU A 199 5.97 -17.08 -17.36
CA LEU A 199 6.24 -15.99 -16.43
C LEU A 199 5.94 -16.40 -14.99
N HIS A 200 4.68 -16.77 -14.71
CA HIS A 200 4.23 -17.19 -13.38
C HIS A 200 5.04 -18.36 -12.81
N LYS A 201 5.33 -19.40 -13.62
CA LYS A 201 6.08 -20.58 -13.17
C LYS A 201 7.49 -20.24 -12.68
N TYR A 202 8.12 -19.22 -13.25
CA TYR A 202 9.48 -18.80 -12.92
C TYR A 202 9.54 -17.46 -12.15
N GLY A 203 8.40 -16.87 -11.77
CA GLY A 203 8.32 -15.59 -11.08
C GLY A 203 8.86 -14.39 -11.88
N LEU A 204 8.96 -14.52 -13.21
CA LEU A 204 9.63 -13.53 -14.07
C LEU A 204 8.87 -12.20 -14.15
N GLU A 205 7.56 -12.20 -13.88
CA GLU A 205 6.75 -11.00 -13.74
C GLU A 205 7.20 -10.10 -12.59
N ASN A 206 7.89 -10.66 -11.59
CA ASN A 206 8.33 -9.97 -10.40
C ASN A 206 9.77 -9.43 -10.47
N LEU A 207 10.50 -9.64 -11.57
CA LEU A 207 11.83 -9.04 -11.77
C LEU A 207 11.86 -7.51 -11.59
N PRO A 208 10.84 -6.72 -12.00
CA PRO A 208 10.84 -5.27 -11.79
C PRO A 208 10.83 -4.85 -10.31
N GLN A 209 10.54 -5.74 -9.36
CA GLN A 209 10.66 -5.46 -7.92
C GLN A 209 12.11 -5.15 -7.50
N LEU A 210 13.12 -5.53 -8.29
CA LEU A 210 14.50 -5.11 -8.09
C LEU A 210 14.64 -3.57 -8.12
N PHE A 211 13.84 -2.86 -8.92
CA PHE A 211 13.81 -1.40 -8.90
C PHE A 211 13.36 -0.84 -7.54
N ASN A 212 12.46 -1.52 -6.81
CA ASN A 212 12.05 -1.11 -5.46
C ASN A 212 13.19 -1.29 -4.42
N VAL A 213 14.09 -2.26 -4.62
CA VAL A 213 15.30 -2.39 -3.77
C VAL A 213 16.27 -1.25 -4.05
N ILE A 214 16.49 -0.91 -5.33
CA ILE A 214 17.36 0.21 -5.72
C ILE A 214 16.84 1.56 -5.21
N ARG A 215 15.50 1.75 -5.20
CA ARG A 215 14.81 2.90 -4.59
C ARG A 215 14.83 2.91 -3.06
N GLY A 216 15.29 1.83 -2.43
CA GLY A 216 15.34 1.67 -0.97
C GLY A 216 13.99 1.39 -0.30
N GLU A 217 12.94 1.14 -1.08
CA GLU A 217 11.57 0.83 -0.63
C GLU A 217 11.46 -0.62 -0.13
N MET A 218 12.25 -1.52 -0.72
CA MET A 218 12.36 -2.94 -0.36
C MET A 218 13.78 -3.33 0.06
N SER A 219 13.90 -4.59 0.50
CA SER A 219 15.12 -5.37 0.71
C SER A 219 15.10 -6.59 -0.21
N LEU A 220 16.23 -7.23 -0.48
CA LEU A 220 16.22 -8.58 -1.06
C LEU A 220 15.66 -9.60 -0.05
N PHE A 221 15.98 -9.45 1.24
CA PHE A 221 15.74 -10.45 2.29
C PHE A 221 14.94 -9.86 3.47
N GLY A 222 13.67 -10.23 3.62
CA GLY A 222 12.79 -9.65 4.64
C GLY A 222 11.57 -10.51 4.95
N LEU A 223 10.49 -9.84 5.36
CA LEU A 223 9.13 -10.39 5.42
C LEU A 223 8.40 -10.00 4.11
N PRO A 224 7.36 -10.72 3.67
CA PRO A 224 6.60 -10.34 2.48
C PRO A 224 5.98 -8.93 2.61
N SER A 225 5.78 -8.28 1.49
CA SER A 225 5.20 -6.94 1.36
C SER A 225 3.68 -6.94 1.55
N VAL A 226 3.21 -6.32 2.63
CA VAL A 226 1.78 -6.27 2.99
C VAL A 226 0.98 -5.50 1.93
N THR A 227 -0.13 -6.06 1.43
CA THR A 227 -1.06 -5.39 0.48
C THR A 227 -1.96 -4.36 1.18
N LEU A 228 -2.66 -3.49 0.42
CA LEU A 228 -3.70 -2.64 1.02
C LEU A 228 -4.82 -3.43 1.69
N GLU A 229 -5.25 -4.57 1.13
CA GLU A 229 -6.31 -5.42 1.71
C GLU A 229 -5.85 -6.05 3.02
N GLU A 230 -4.64 -6.62 3.05
CA GLU A 230 -4.03 -7.17 4.27
C GLU A 230 -3.85 -6.10 5.34
N ALA A 231 -3.45 -4.87 4.96
CA ALA A 231 -3.21 -3.79 5.90
C ALA A 231 -4.48 -3.28 6.61
N VAL A 232 -5.65 -3.39 5.98
CA VAL A 232 -6.96 -3.13 6.61
C VAL A 232 -7.31 -4.23 7.62
N ARG A 233 -6.80 -5.45 7.44
CA ARG A 233 -7.04 -6.61 8.31
C ARG A 233 -5.94 -6.90 9.33
N LEU A 234 -4.84 -6.14 9.32
CA LEU A 234 -3.70 -6.34 10.23
C LEU A 234 -4.14 -6.28 11.69
N THR A 235 -3.87 -7.33 12.45
CA THR A 235 -4.05 -7.29 13.90
C THR A 235 -2.92 -6.46 14.56
N PRO A 236 -3.15 -5.86 15.75
CA PRO A 236 -2.08 -5.18 16.50
C PRO A 236 -0.89 -6.08 16.89
N GLN A 237 -1.05 -7.40 16.81
CA GLN A 237 0.02 -8.38 17.02
C GLN A 237 0.89 -8.58 15.78
N GLU A 238 0.43 -8.18 14.59
CA GLU A 238 1.11 -8.37 13.30
C GLU A 238 1.77 -7.09 12.77
N GLU A 239 1.57 -5.94 13.41
CA GLU A 239 2.22 -4.67 13.05
C GLU A 239 3.76 -4.77 12.98
N TYR A 240 4.38 -5.75 13.65
CA TYR A 240 5.83 -6.02 13.55
C TYR A 240 6.28 -6.32 12.11
N LYS A 241 5.39 -6.82 11.23
CA LYS A 241 5.65 -6.99 9.79
C LYS A 241 6.14 -5.68 9.17
N LEU A 242 5.63 -4.55 9.67
CA LEU A 242 5.94 -3.19 9.20
C LEU A 242 7.18 -2.56 9.86
N ASP A 243 7.81 -3.17 10.88
CA ASP A 243 8.99 -2.58 11.54
C ASP A 243 10.28 -2.70 10.70
N ARG A 244 10.24 -3.54 9.66
CA ARG A 244 11.36 -3.89 8.77
C ARG A 244 11.00 -3.49 7.33
N LEU A 245 11.97 -3.47 6.42
CA LEU A 245 11.68 -3.30 4.99
C LEU A 245 11.21 -4.66 4.44
N PRO A 246 10.18 -4.70 3.58
CA PRO A 246 9.71 -5.95 3.00
C PRO A 246 10.75 -6.53 2.04
N GLY A 247 10.82 -7.86 1.97
CA GLY A 247 11.78 -8.62 1.18
C GLY A 247 11.19 -9.09 -0.13
N VAL A 248 11.88 -8.79 -1.24
CA VAL A 248 11.57 -9.26 -2.59
C VAL A 248 11.43 -10.78 -2.64
N ILE A 249 12.44 -11.53 -2.17
CA ILE A 249 12.45 -12.99 -2.21
C ILE A 249 11.32 -13.59 -1.37
N SER A 250 10.99 -12.97 -0.23
CA SER A 250 9.86 -13.39 0.62
C SER A 250 8.50 -13.13 -0.01
N SER A 251 8.33 -12.04 -0.76
CA SER A 251 7.09 -11.80 -1.52
C SER A 251 6.93 -12.82 -2.66
N TRP A 252 8.00 -13.10 -3.43
CA TRP A 252 7.95 -14.08 -4.54
C TRP A 252 7.60 -15.49 -4.05
N ASN A 253 8.13 -15.89 -2.89
CA ASN A 253 7.85 -17.19 -2.27
C ASN A 253 6.45 -17.31 -1.63
N LEU A 254 5.75 -16.20 -1.42
CA LEU A 254 4.35 -16.17 -0.98
C LEU A 254 3.41 -16.14 -2.20
N GLU A 255 3.70 -15.29 -3.17
CA GLU A 255 2.92 -15.14 -4.40
C GLU A 255 2.89 -16.45 -5.21
N SER A 256 4.06 -17.09 -5.45
CA SER A 256 4.13 -18.38 -6.16
C SER A 256 3.33 -19.50 -5.48
N LYS A 257 3.28 -19.53 -4.14
CA LYS A 257 2.42 -20.48 -3.39
C LYS A 257 0.95 -20.19 -3.59
N SER A 258 0.53 -18.92 -3.58
CA SER A 258 -0.86 -18.56 -3.85
C SER A 258 -1.29 -18.90 -5.28
N SER A 259 -0.41 -18.71 -6.27
CA SER A 259 -0.67 -19.09 -7.66
C SER A 259 -0.77 -20.61 -7.85
N LEU A 260 0.06 -21.40 -7.16
CA LEU A 260 -0.03 -22.86 -7.19
C LEU A 260 -1.36 -23.35 -6.59
N LEU A 261 -1.72 -22.87 -5.40
CA LEU A 261 -3.00 -23.22 -4.75
C LEU A 261 -4.22 -22.84 -5.63
N GLN A 262 -4.16 -21.72 -6.34
CA GLN A 262 -5.20 -21.33 -7.30
C GLN A 262 -5.28 -22.29 -8.50
N LEU A 263 -4.15 -22.71 -9.06
CA LEU A 263 -4.10 -23.68 -10.17
C LEU A 263 -4.65 -25.05 -9.74
N ASP A 264 -4.23 -25.55 -8.57
CA ASP A 264 -4.70 -26.83 -8.04
C ASP A 264 -6.22 -26.80 -7.79
N SER A 265 -6.76 -25.66 -7.32
CA SER A 265 -8.20 -25.44 -7.10
C SER A 265 -9.04 -25.28 -8.38
N GLN A 266 -8.43 -25.25 -9.56
CA GLN A 266 -9.11 -25.29 -10.87
C GLN A 266 -8.94 -26.63 -11.60
N ILE A 267 -8.31 -27.61 -10.96
CA ILE A 267 -8.07 -28.96 -11.51
C ILE A 267 -8.84 -30.03 -10.71
N SER A 268 -9.42 -29.64 -9.56
CA SER A 268 -10.24 -30.47 -8.66
C SER A 268 -11.72 -30.15 -8.79
#